data_AF-A0A1H2BGY6-F1
#
_entry.id   AF-A0A1H2BGY6-F1
#
_cell.length_a   1.000
_cell.length_b   1.000
_cell.length_c   1.000
_cell.angle_alpha   90.00
_cell.angle_beta   90.00
_cell.angle_gamma   90.00
#
_symmetry.space_group_name_H-M   'P 1'
#
loop_
_entity.id
_entity.type
_entity.pdbx_description
1 polymer ?
#
loop_
_entity_poly.entity_id
_entity_poly.type
_entity_poly.pdbx_seq_one_letter_code
_entity_poly.pdbx_strand_id
1 'polypeptide(L)'
;MRLGRALTAAVAVTALAGCGGDDDPAGEQTTAPAAELDVALDAQLGVGAPTGPEYPPGTSGLVADYTVTNNADVPVLVVQRRPADITPEVDVPLPDTDESSWVYADDAGQILVTKEVFATTGGDTGTAYRAPAVRLEPGETVTGRAFALTPLRRIAPDSGTFEVPGPSTLPDDATSWSFCVQVAPDPGETGEPTMADHTPDRRLVCSTPADLPPDALGAGS
;
A
#
# COMPACT_ATOMS: atom_id res chain seq x y z
N MET A 1 77.01 -4.75 37.61
CA MET A 1 76.22 -5.23 38.78
C MET A 1 74.80 -5.51 38.32
N ARG A 2 74.30 -6.71 38.65
CA ARG A 2 72.89 -7.22 38.57
C ARG A 2 72.26 -7.26 37.16
N LEU A 3 72.06 -8.46 36.57
CA LEU A 3 70.91 -9.39 36.75
C LEU A 3 69.57 -8.66 36.57
N GLY A 4 68.62 -9.08 35.71
CA GLY A 4 68.51 -10.27 34.89
C GLY A 4 67.06 -10.50 34.45
N ARG A 5 66.92 -11.50 33.57
CA ARG A 5 65.77 -12.39 33.31
C ARG A 5 64.47 -11.86 32.66
N ALA A 6 64.16 -12.57 31.58
CA ALA A 6 62.89 -12.75 30.89
C ALA A 6 61.79 -13.38 31.77
N LEU A 7 60.52 -13.25 31.33
CA LEU A 7 59.55 -14.35 31.39
C LEU A 7 58.37 -14.14 30.42
N THR A 8 58.20 -15.15 29.59
CA THR A 8 57.16 -15.49 28.63
C THR A 8 55.83 -15.85 29.32
N ALA A 9 54.68 -15.67 28.66
CA ALA A 9 53.58 -16.63 28.70
C ALA A 9 52.57 -16.38 27.56
N ALA A 10 52.61 -17.25 26.56
CA ALA A 10 51.50 -17.51 25.66
C ALA A 10 50.52 -18.48 26.34
N VAL A 11 49.23 -18.31 26.12
CA VAL A 11 48.27 -19.43 26.24
C VAL A 11 47.43 -19.45 24.97
N ALA A 12 47.91 -20.24 24.01
CA ALA A 12 47.08 -20.83 22.98
C ALA A 12 46.38 -22.05 23.60
N VAL A 13 45.05 -22.08 23.60
CA VAL A 13 44.30 -23.30 23.88
C VAL A 13 43.81 -23.86 22.55
N THR A 14 44.67 -24.66 21.92
CA THR A 14 44.24 -25.73 21.03
C THR A 14 43.80 -26.90 21.89
N ALA A 15 42.50 -27.20 21.89
CA ALA A 15 41.98 -28.49 22.32
C ALA A 15 41.52 -29.25 21.07
N LEU A 16 42.21 -30.34 20.76
CA LEU A 16 41.82 -31.31 19.74
C LEU A 16 41.28 -32.57 20.43
N ALA A 17 40.21 -33.09 19.82
CA ALA A 17 39.76 -34.48 19.74
C ALA A 17 38.91 -35.09 20.88
N GLY A 18 37.70 -35.53 20.51
CA GLY A 18 37.10 -36.74 21.08
C GLY A 18 35.58 -36.90 20.93
N CYS A 19 35.18 -37.72 19.94
CA CYS A 19 33.96 -38.58 19.91
C CYS A 19 32.60 -38.01 19.45
N GLY A 20 32.26 -38.32 18.18
CA GLY A 20 31.02 -39.00 17.76
C GLY A 20 29.67 -38.39 18.15
N GLY A 21 29.00 -37.80 17.15
CA GLY A 21 27.57 -37.49 17.17
C GLY A 21 27.21 -36.64 15.95
N ASP A 22 26.33 -37.17 15.09
CA ASP A 22 25.53 -36.39 14.15
C ASP A 22 24.91 -35.17 14.86
N ASP A 23 25.19 -33.96 14.38
CA ASP A 23 24.27 -32.82 14.53
C ASP A 23 24.68 -31.74 13.51
N ASP A 24 23.74 -31.44 12.61
CA ASP A 24 23.79 -30.37 11.62
C ASP A 24 24.26 -29.05 12.25
N PRO A 25 25.18 -28.28 11.64
CA PRO A 25 25.31 -26.88 11.98
C PRO A 25 24.08 -26.19 11.42
N ALA A 26 23.04 -26.07 12.24
CA ALA A 26 22.03 -25.04 12.10
C ALA A 26 22.77 -23.69 12.05
N GLY A 27 23.09 -23.25 10.83
CA GLY A 27 23.56 -21.91 10.59
C GLY A 27 22.52 -20.97 11.18
N GLU A 28 22.92 -20.18 12.17
CA GLU A 28 22.16 -19.04 12.63
C GLU A 28 21.89 -18.17 11.40
N GLN A 29 20.71 -18.36 10.79
CA GLN A 29 20.16 -17.43 9.83
C GLN A 29 19.92 -16.16 10.63
N THR A 30 20.92 -15.29 10.63
CA THR A 30 20.75 -13.89 11.00
C THR A 30 19.72 -13.37 10.02
N THR A 31 18.45 -13.32 10.44
CA THR A 31 17.38 -12.72 9.65
C THR A 31 17.80 -11.28 9.45
N ALA A 32 18.19 -10.93 8.22
CA ALA A 32 18.43 -9.55 7.89
C ALA A 32 17.17 -8.76 8.29
N PRO A 33 17.30 -7.61 8.98
CA PRO A 33 16.14 -6.81 9.32
C PRO A 33 15.36 -6.52 8.04
N ALA A 34 14.03 -6.65 8.10
CA ALA A 34 13.17 -6.30 6.99
C ALA A 34 13.49 -4.87 6.55
N ALA A 35 13.68 -4.66 5.24
CA ALA A 35 13.96 -3.34 4.71
C ALA A 35 12.85 -2.36 5.13
N GLU A 36 13.23 -1.19 5.64
CA GLU A 36 12.27 -0.17 6.05
C GLU A 36 11.67 0.48 4.79
N LEU A 37 10.39 0.21 4.53
CA LEU A 37 9.62 0.93 3.51
C LEU A 37 9.35 2.36 4.03
N ASP A 38 10.21 3.30 3.66
CA ASP A 38 10.01 4.74 3.85
C ASP A 38 9.46 5.34 2.54
N VAL A 39 8.16 5.61 2.52
CA VAL A 39 7.48 6.18 1.35
C VAL A 39 6.63 7.36 1.80
N ALA A 40 6.88 8.52 1.18
CA ALA A 40 6.15 9.75 1.47
C ALA A 40 5.04 9.99 0.42
N LEU A 41 3.88 10.46 0.90
CA LEU A 41 2.75 10.90 0.07
C LEU A 41 2.46 12.38 0.37
N ASP A 42 2.61 13.21 -0.65
CA ASP A 42 2.09 14.58 -0.66
C ASP A 42 0.85 14.63 -1.55
N ALA A 43 -0.27 15.15 -1.05
CA ALA A 43 -1.50 15.23 -1.82
C ALA A 43 -2.25 16.53 -1.56
N GLN A 44 -2.74 17.14 -2.64
CA GLN A 44 -3.62 18.29 -2.62
C GLN A 44 -5.05 17.80 -2.82
N LEU A 45 -5.84 17.91 -1.74
CA LEU A 45 -7.22 17.44 -1.69
C LEU A 45 -8.18 18.58 -2.02
N GLY A 46 -9.18 18.31 -2.86
CA GLY A 46 -10.19 19.30 -3.23
C GLY A 46 -11.38 18.72 -3.97
N VAL A 47 -12.10 19.60 -4.67
CA VAL A 47 -13.25 19.25 -5.53
C VAL A 47 -12.93 19.67 -6.95
N GLY A 48 -13.29 18.85 -7.92
CA GLY A 48 -13.05 19.16 -9.32
C GLY A 48 -13.78 18.23 -10.27
N ALA A 49 -13.50 18.42 -11.56
CA ALA A 49 -13.89 17.48 -12.61
C ALA A 49 -12.79 16.42 -12.79
N PRO A 50 -13.15 15.21 -13.24
CA PRO A 50 -12.17 14.25 -13.73
C PRO A 50 -11.52 14.79 -15.02
N THR A 51 -10.34 14.28 -15.34
CA THR A 51 -9.56 14.73 -16.50
C THR A 51 -9.81 13.89 -17.75
N GLY A 52 -10.28 12.65 -17.58
CA GLY A 52 -10.55 11.71 -18.68
C GLY A 52 -11.87 11.97 -19.44
N PRO A 53 -11.90 11.82 -20.78
CA PRO A 53 -13.12 11.96 -21.58
C PRO A 53 -14.15 10.84 -21.36
N GLU A 54 -13.78 9.77 -20.65
CA GLU A 54 -14.63 8.62 -20.33
C GLU A 54 -15.70 8.96 -19.29
N TYR A 55 -15.49 10.03 -18.52
CA TYR A 55 -16.46 10.52 -17.55
C TYR A 55 -17.55 11.37 -18.23
N PRO A 56 -18.82 11.27 -17.78
CA PRO A 56 -19.88 12.11 -18.30
C PRO A 56 -19.55 13.62 -18.17
N PRO A 57 -19.93 14.46 -19.16
CA PRO A 57 -19.77 15.90 -19.04
C PRO A 57 -20.50 16.46 -17.83
N GLY A 58 -19.85 17.37 -17.10
CA GLY A 58 -20.41 17.98 -15.89
C GLY A 58 -20.28 17.12 -14.62
N THR A 59 -19.62 15.96 -14.71
CA THR A 59 -19.23 15.17 -13.54
C THR A 59 -18.29 15.98 -12.64
N SER A 60 -18.59 15.98 -11.35
CA SER A 60 -17.75 16.56 -10.30
C SER A 60 -17.62 15.58 -9.13
N GLY A 61 -16.57 15.74 -8.35
CA GLY A 61 -16.25 14.85 -7.26
C GLY A 61 -15.06 15.32 -6.45
N LEU A 62 -14.67 14.50 -5.48
CA LEU A 62 -13.43 14.67 -4.76
C LEU A 62 -12.26 14.38 -5.69
N VAL A 63 -11.22 15.20 -5.58
CA VAL A 63 -10.01 15.12 -6.38
C VAL A 63 -8.81 15.15 -5.45
N ALA A 64 -7.88 14.23 -5.65
CA ALA A 64 -6.56 14.29 -5.05
C ALA A 64 -5.50 14.30 -6.14
N ASP A 65 -4.80 15.42 -6.30
CA ASP A 65 -3.56 15.49 -7.08
C ASP A 65 -2.41 15.15 -6.13
N TYR A 66 -1.63 14.11 -6.44
CA TYR A 66 -0.68 13.53 -5.48
C TYR A 66 0.68 13.27 -6.07
N THR A 67 1.69 13.23 -5.19
CA THR A 67 3.06 12.80 -5.46
C THR A 67 3.47 11.74 -4.44
N VAL A 68 3.92 10.59 -4.91
CA VAL A 68 4.54 9.55 -4.08
C VAL A 68 6.04 9.60 -4.29
N THR A 69 6.81 9.59 -3.20
CA THR A 69 8.28 9.59 -3.21
C THR A 69 8.79 8.35 -2.49
N ASN A 70 9.64 7.57 -3.16
CA ASN A 70 10.34 6.45 -2.53
C ASN A 70 11.60 6.96 -1.81
N ASN A 71 11.55 7.05 -0.48
CA ASN A 71 12.71 7.41 0.34
C ASN A 71 13.45 6.17 0.87
N ALA A 72 12.94 4.97 0.60
CA ALA A 72 13.56 3.71 1.00
C ALA A 72 14.80 3.40 0.15
N ASP A 73 15.69 2.57 0.68
CA ASP A 73 16.88 2.08 -0.01
C ASP A 73 16.60 0.91 -0.98
N VAL A 74 15.32 0.54 -1.16
CA VAL A 74 14.88 -0.56 -2.04
C VAL A 74 13.80 -0.08 -3.01
N PRO A 75 13.63 -0.74 -4.18
CA PRO A 75 12.53 -0.43 -5.08
C PRO A 75 11.18 -0.76 -4.45
N VAL A 76 10.18 0.07 -4.75
CA VAL A 76 8.82 -0.07 -4.22
C VAL A 76 7.79 -0.10 -5.33
N LEU A 77 6.72 -0.85 -5.11
CA LEU A 77 5.52 -0.81 -5.93
C LEU A 77 4.52 0.18 -5.34
N VAL A 78 3.87 0.97 -6.20
CA VAL A 78 2.81 1.91 -5.84
C VAL A 78 1.60 1.65 -6.71
N VAL A 79 0.43 1.37 -6.12
CA VAL A 79 -0.79 1.07 -6.89
C VAL A 79 -1.24 2.30 -7.70
N GLN A 80 -1.44 2.10 -9.00
CA GLN A 80 -1.78 3.19 -9.94
C GLN A 80 -3.28 3.48 -10.01
N ARG A 81 -4.11 2.45 -9.92
CA ARG A 81 -5.57 2.54 -10.04
C ARG A 81 -6.20 1.28 -9.50
N ARG A 82 -7.49 1.36 -9.15
CA ARG A 82 -8.25 0.17 -8.73
C ARG A 82 -8.30 -0.89 -9.84
N PRO A 83 -8.35 -2.19 -9.49
CA PRO A 83 -8.66 -3.24 -10.46
C PRO A 83 -10.09 -3.13 -11.04
N ALA A 84 -10.20 -3.16 -12.38
CA ALA A 84 -11.48 -3.01 -13.08
C ALA A 84 -12.38 -4.25 -13.01
N ASP A 85 -11.77 -5.43 -12.93
CA ASP A 85 -12.42 -6.75 -12.97
C ASP A 85 -13.24 -7.08 -11.71
N ILE A 86 -12.92 -6.43 -10.58
CA ILE A 86 -13.64 -6.57 -9.31
C ILE A 86 -14.34 -5.27 -8.87
N THR A 87 -14.40 -4.28 -9.76
CA THR A 87 -15.15 -3.04 -9.51
C THR A 87 -16.66 -3.34 -9.57
N PRO A 88 -17.45 -2.98 -8.54
CA PRO A 88 -18.89 -3.22 -8.56
C PRO A 88 -19.58 -2.35 -9.62
N GLU A 89 -20.62 -2.89 -10.23
CA GLU A 89 -21.55 -2.09 -11.03
C GLU A 89 -22.40 -1.21 -10.10
N VAL A 90 -22.52 0.06 -10.45
CA VAL A 90 -23.40 1.03 -9.78
C VAL A 90 -24.20 1.80 -10.83
N ASP A 91 -25.20 2.57 -10.41
CA ASP A 91 -26.09 3.32 -11.32
C ASP A 91 -25.38 4.42 -12.15
N VAL A 92 -24.08 4.61 -11.95
CA VAL A 92 -23.27 5.59 -12.67
C VAL A 92 -22.04 4.89 -13.26
N PRO A 93 -21.66 5.20 -14.52
CA PRO A 93 -20.44 4.67 -15.10
C PRO A 93 -19.23 4.98 -14.23
N LEU A 94 -18.39 3.96 -14.08
CA LEU A 94 -17.19 3.96 -13.28
C LEU A 94 -16.01 3.59 -14.20
N PRO A 95 -15.50 4.53 -15.03
CA PRO A 95 -14.42 4.26 -15.97
C PRO A 95 -13.21 3.60 -15.32
N ASP A 96 -12.50 2.75 -16.08
CA ASP A 96 -11.18 2.24 -15.73
C ASP A 96 -10.11 3.17 -16.34
N THR A 97 -9.69 4.15 -15.54
CA THR A 97 -8.71 5.17 -15.88
C THR A 97 -7.67 5.27 -14.77
N ASP A 98 -6.61 6.03 -15.01
CA ASP A 98 -5.59 6.25 -13.99
C ASP A 98 -6.13 7.07 -12.80
N GLU A 99 -7.28 7.74 -12.92
CA GLU A 99 -7.95 8.44 -11.80
C GLU A 99 -8.80 7.49 -10.93
N SER A 100 -9.03 6.26 -11.39
CA SER A 100 -10.02 5.35 -10.80
C SER A 100 -9.59 4.87 -9.41
N SER A 101 -10.48 5.10 -8.45
CA SER A 101 -10.23 4.91 -7.02
C SER A 101 -11.37 4.16 -6.35
N TRP A 102 -11.08 3.51 -5.23
CA TRP A 102 -12.08 3.03 -4.29
C TRP A 102 -12.58 4.17 -3.41
N VAL A 103 -13.77 3.98 -2.84
CA VAL A 103 -14.40 4.90 -1.89
C VAL A 103 -15.03 4.07 -0.78
N TYR A 104 -14.53 4.16 0.43
CA TYR A 104 -15.12 3.53 1.62
C TYR A 104 -14.87 4.42 2.84
N ALA A 105 -15.30 4.00 4.03
CA ALA A 105 -14.98 4.70 5.27
C ALA A 105 -14.17 3.78 6.17
N ASP A 106 -13.29 4.34 6.99
CA ASP A 106 -12.64 3.58 8.05
C ASP A 106 -13.56 3.38 9.28
N ASP A 107 -13.07 2.67 10.30
CA ASP A 107 -13.81 2.43 11.54
C ASP A 107 -14.07 3.71 12.35
N ALA A 108 -13.34 4.80 12.09
CA ALA A 108 -13.54 6.11 12.71
C ALA A 108 -14.58 6.96 11.95
N GLY A 109 -15.06 6.47 10.79
CA GLY A 109 -16.04 7.14 9.95
C GLY A 109 -15.45 8.19 9.00
N GLN A 110 -14.12 8.23 8.85
CA GLN A 110 -13.48 9.08 7.84
C GLN A 110 -13.61 8.45 6.46
N ILE A 111 -13.94 9.25 5.44
CA ILE A 111 -14.00 8.78 4.06
C ILE A 111 -12.58 8.57 3.51
N LEU A 112 -12.32 7.41 2.92
CA LEU A 112 -11.08 7.07 2.23
C LEU A 112 -11.33 6.96 0.73
N VAL A 113 -10.58 7.75 -0.05
CA VAL A 113 -10.45 7.59 -1.49
C VAL A 113 -9.13 6.87 -1.74
N THR A 114 -9.15 5.63 -2.23
CA THR A 114 -7.94 4.81 -2.23
C THR A 114 -7.58 4.19 -3.56
N LYS A 115 -6.29 3.92 -3.72
CA LYS A 115 -5.73 3.06 -4.77
C LYS A 115 -5.04 1.89 -4.08
N GLU A 116 -5.70 0.75 -4.07
CA GLU A 116 -5.23 -0.44 -3.35
C GLU A 116 -5.78 -1.75 -3.92
N VAL A 117 -5.15 -2.85 -3.51
CA VAL A 117 -5.67 -4.21 -3.60
C VAL A 117 -5.97 -4.73 -2.18
N PHE A 118 -7.15 -5.32 -2.04
CA PHE A 118 -7.62 -5.88 -0.77
C PHE A 118 -7.21 -7.35 -0.65
N ALA A 119 -6.98 -7.81 0.57
CA ALA A 119 -6.77 -9.23 0.83
C ALA A 119 -8.06 -10.02 0.57
N THR A 120 -7.92 -11.28 0.16
CA THR A 120 -9.05 -12.20 -0.05
C THR A 120 -9.46 -12.89 1.25
N THR A 121 -10.77 -12.98 1.49
CA THR A 121 -11.34 -13.66 2.65
C THR A 121 -11.09 -15.16 2.54
N GLY A 122 -10.54 -15.77 3.59
CA GLY A 122 -10.33 -17.23 3.66
C GLY A 122 -9.02 -17.74 3.06
N GLY A 123 -8.13 -16.85 2.62
CA GLY A 123 -6.80 -17.19 2.11
C GLY A 123 -6.76 -17.55 0.63
N ASP A 124 -5.60 -18.01 0.17
CA ASP A 124 -5.24 -18.17 -1.24
C ASP A 124 -6.27 -19.00 -2.03
N THR A 125 -6.99 -18.34 -2.94
CA THR A 125 -8.00 -18.97 -3.82
C THR A 125 -7.37 -19.64 -5.04
N GLY A 126 -6.04 -19.63 -5.16
CA GLY A 126 -5.29 -20.15 -6.30
C GLY A 126 -5.26 -19.22 -7.52
N THR A 127 -5.96 -18.07 -7.45
CA THR A 127 -5.85 -16.97 -8.42
C THR A 127 -5.56 -15.68 -7.66
N ALA A 128 -4.47 -15.02 -8.03
CA ALA A 128 -4.10 -13.73 -7.46
C ALA A 128 -4.90 -12.59 -8.09
N TYR A 129 -5.57 -11.78 -7.28
CA TYR A 129 -6.11 -10.51 -7.73
C TYR A 129 -5.00 -9.48 -7.78
N ARG A 130 -4.91 -8.74 -8.89
CA ARG A 130 -3.81 -7.82 -9.16
C ARG A 130 -4.32 -6.44 -9.49
N ALA A 131 -3.69 -5.42 -8.91
CA ALA A 131 -3.85 -4.02 -9.30
C ALA A 131 -2.65 -3.58 -10.14
N PRO A 132 -2.86 -2.76 -11.18
CA PRO A 132 -1.75 -2.08 -11.87
C PRO A 132 -0.93 -1.24 -10.90
N ALA A 133 0.40 -1.29 -11.00
CA ALA A 133 1.31 -0.56 -10.13
C ALA A 133 2.42 0.13 -10.94
N VAL A 134 3.09 1.13 -10.36
CA VAL A 134 4.40 1.59 -10.84
C VAL A 134 5.49 1.02 -9.95
N ARG A 135 6.66 0.79 -10.53
CA ARG A 135 7.90 0.63 -9.78
C ARG A 135 8.54 2.01 -9.60
N LEU A 136 8.99 2.30 -8.39
CA LEU A 136 9.85 3.43 -8.08
C LEU A 136 11.17 2.91 -7.53
N GLU A 137 12.28 3.23 -8.18
CA GLU A 137 13.62 3.03 -7.62
C GLU A 137 13.85 3.97 -6.43
N PRO A 138 14.86 3.71 -5.58
CA PRO A 138 15.22 4.62 -4.48
C PRO A 138 15.42 6.07 -4.95
N GLY A 139 14.72 7.01 -4.31
CA GLY A 139 14.76 8.44 -4.63
C GLY A 139 13.85 8.87 -5.80
N GLU A 140 13.14 7.96 -6.46
CA GLU A 140 12.22 8.30 -7.53
C GLU A 140 10.85 8.76 -7.01
N THR A 141 10.15 9.50 -7.86
CA THR A 141 8.81 10.04 -7.59
C THR A 141 7.85 9.72 -8.71
N VAL A 142 6.59 9.49 -8.38
CA VAL A 142 5.48 9.47 -9.35
C VAL A 142 4.42 10.49 -8.94
N THR A 143 3.89 11.21 -9.91
CA THR A 143 2.71 12.06 -9.75
C THR A 143 1.49 11.37 -10.31
N GLY A 144 0.33 11.58 -9.69
CA GLY A 144 -0.92 11.07 -10.22
C GLY A 144 -2.11 11.88 -9.72
N ARG A 145 -3.29 11.40 -10.12
CA ARG A 145 -4.57 11.96 -9.73
C ARG A 145 -5.53 10.86 -9.33
N ALA A 146 -6.38 11.13 -8.36
CA ALA A 146 -7.46 10.26 -7.93
C ALA A 146 -8.79 11.02 -7.99
N PHE A 147 -9.84 10.34 -8.38
CA PHE A 147 -11.18 10.90 -8.50
C PHE A 147 -12.22 10.02 -7.82
N ALA A 148 -13.09 10.64 -7.01
CA ALA A 148 -14.27 10.01 -6.43
C ALA A 148 -15.52 10.83 -6.73
N LEU A 149 -16.45 10.23 -7.47
CA LEU A 149 -17.69 10.85 -7.92
C LEU A 149 -18.58 11.28 -6.73
N THR A 150 -19.07 12.52 -6.75
CA THR A 150 -20.14 12.98 -5.83
C THR A 150 -21.52 12.94 -6.50
N PRO A 151 -22.61 12.61 -5.79
CA PRO A 151 -22.64 12.15 -4.39
C PRO A 151 -21.89 10.84 -4.21
N LEU A 152 -21.08 10.78 -3.15
CA LEU A 152 -20.23 9.66 -2.80
C LEU A 152 -21.10 8.44 -2.53
N ARG A 153 -20.63 7.32 -3.03
CA ARG A 153 -21.17 6.00 -2.75
C ARG A 153 -20.02 5.14 -2.30
N ARG A 154 -20.30 4.13 -1.47
CA ARG A 154 -19.31 3.12 -1.17
C ARG A 154 -19.00 2.36 -2.46
N ILE A 155 -17.79 2.53 -2.96
CA ILE A 155 -17.23 1.79 -4.10
C ILE A 155 -16.05 0.98 -3.57
N ALA A 156 -16.29 -0.29 -3.31
CA ALA A 156 -15.29 -1.24 -2.84
C ALA A 156 -15.71 -2.65 -3.29
N PRO A 157 -14.78 -3.61 -3.36
CA PRO A 157 -15.14 -4.96 -3.79
C PRO A 157 -16.06 -5.65 -2.77
N ASP A 158 -16.62 -6.79 -3.18
CA ASP A 158 -17.54 -7.58 -2.36
C ASP A 158 -16.86 -8.03 -1.05
N SER A 159 -17.40 -7.57 0.09
CA SER A 159 -16.92 -7.91 1.43
C SER A 159 -17.06 -9.39 1.79
N GLY A 160 -17.85 -10.17 1.04
CA GLY A 160 -17.89 -11.63 1.16
C GLY A 160 -16.65 -12.33 0.58
N THR A 161 -15.94 -11.66 -0.33
CA THR A 161 -14.75 -12.18 -1.03
C THR A 161 -13.47 -11.46 -0.61
N PHE A 162 -13.56 -10.19 -0.23
CA PHE A 162 -12.42 -9.34 0.12
C PHE A 162 -12.55 -8.77 1.52
N GLU A 163 -11.42 -8.64 2.21
CA GLU A 163 -11.29 -7.96 3.48
C GLU A 163 -11.23 -6.44 3.25
N VAL A 164 -12.40 -5.81 3.17
CA VAL A 164 -12.52 -4.34 3.07
C VAL A 164 -12.71 -3.76 4.48
N PRO A 165 -11.87 -2.81 4.93
CA PRO A 165 -12.01 -2.19 6.24
C PRO A 165 -13.30 -1.36 6.39
N GLY A 166 -13.70 -1.16 7.63
CA GLY A 166 -14.77 -0.24 7.99
C GLY A 166 -16.19 -0.69 7.66
N PRO A 167 -17.17 0.22 7.76
CA PRO A 167 -18.58 -0.12 7.58
C PRO A 167 -18.93 -0.48 6.12
N SER A 168 -20.02 -1.24 5.97
CA SER A 168 -20.60 -1.62 4.67
C SER A 168 -21.34 -0.48 3.96
N THR A 169 -21.51 0.66 4.63
CA THR A 169 -22.11 1.90 4.09
C THR A 169 -21.26 3.10 4.49
N LEU A 170 -21.30 4.17 3.71
CA LEU A 170 -20.66 5.43 4.12
C LEU A 170 -21.46 6.04 5.30
N PRO A 171 -20.80 6.56 6.35
CA PRO A 171 -21.48 7.28 7.41
C PRO A 171 -22.07 8.60 6.89
N ASP A 172 -23.34 8.85 7.19
CA ASP A 172 -24.04 10.08 6.77
C ASP A 172 -23.51 11.34 7.46
N ASP A 173 -22.79 11.18 8.57
CA ASP A 173 -22.18 12.23 9.38
C ASP A 173 -20.66 12.37 9.17
N ALA A 174 -20.10 11.72 8.14
CA ALA A 174 -18.68 11.86 7.83
C ALA A 174 -18.33 13.32 7.49
N THR A 175 -17.29 13.85 8.14
CA THR A 175 -16.88 15.26 8.04
C THR A 175 -15.51 15.46 7.41
N SER A 176 -14.76 14.38 7.22
CA SER A 176 -13.40 14.43 6.68
C SER A 176 -13.15 13.30 5.68
N TRP A 177 -12.12 13.51 4.85
CA TRP A 177 -11.65 12.49 3.94
C TRP A 177 -10.14 12.56 3.72
N SER A 178 -9.54 11.42 3.36
CA SER A 178 -8.14 11.34 2.91
C SER A 178 -8.05 10.61 1.58
N PHE A 179 -7.05 10.96 0.80
CA PHE A 179 -6.54 10.09 -0.25
C PHE A 179 -5.47 9.16 0.30
N CYS A 180 -5.52 7.88 -0.08
CA CYS A 180 -4.51 6.90 0.27
C CYS A 180 -4.06 6.07 -0.93
N VAL A 181 -2.80 5.65 -0.92
CA VAL A 181 -2.23 4.77 -1.94
C VAL A 181 -1.51 3.62 -1.27
N GLN A 182 -1.73 2.41 -1.77
CA GLN A 182 -1.06 1.23 -1.26
C GLN A 182 0.31 1.09 -1.91
N VAL A 183 1.29 0.75 -1.06
CA VAL A 183 2.69 0.57 -1.43
C VAL A 183 3.22 -0.73 -0.86
N ALA A 184 4.23 -1.32 -1.50
CA ALA A 184 4.89 -2.53 -1.02
C ALA A 184 6.34 -2.59 -1.53
N PRO A 185 7.24 -3.35 -0.91
CA PRO A 185 8.51 -3.70 -1.52
C PRO A 185 8.28 -4.38 -2.88
N ASP A 186 9.11 -4.06 -3.88
CA ASP A 186 9.04 -4.73 -5.17
C ASP A 186 9.65 -6.15 -5.08
N PRO A 187 8.90 -7.22 -5.42
CA PRO A 187 9.42 -8.58 -5.44
C PRO A 187 10.41 -8.85 -6.59
N GLY A 188 10.59 -7.90 -7.52
CA GLY A 188 11.49 -8.05 -8.67
C GLY A 188 10.92 -8.93 -9.78
N GLU A 189 9.59 -9.04 -9.86
CA GLU A 189 8.91 -9.74 -10.95
C GLU A 189 9.22 -9.10 -12.31
N THR A 190 9.37 -9.92 -13.34
CA THR A 190 9.55 -9.47 -14.73
C THR A 190 8.20 -9.18 -15.37
N GLY A 191 8.04 -8.03 -16.03
CA GLY A 191 6.81 -7.66 -16.74
C GLY A 191 6.32 -6.28 -16.36
N GLU A 192 5.07 -5.98 -16.70
CA GLU A 192 4.40 -4.76 -16.21
C GLU A 192 4.21 -4.85 -14.69
N PRO A 193 4.57 -3.81 -13.92
CA PRO A 193 4.46 -3.87 -12.48
C PRO A 193 2.99 -3.99 -12.03
N THR A 194 2.74 -4.96 -11.16
CA THR A 194 1.42 -5.17 -10.53
C THR A 194 1.60 -5.48 -9.06
N MET A 195 0.61 -5.12 -8.25
CA MET A 195 0.55 -5.52 -6.84
C MET A 195 -0.56 -6.54 -6.67
N ALA A 196 -0.24 -7.68 -6.05
CA ALA A 196 -1.21 -8.74 -5.80
C ALA A 196 -1.79 -8.65 -4.39
N ASP A 197 -2.98 -9.23 -4.22
CA ASP A 197 -3.66 -9.43 -2.93
C ASP A 197 -2.86 -10.22 -1.89
N HIS A 198 -1.80 -10.90 -2.30
CA HIS A 198 -0.86 -11.64 -1.44
C HIS A 198 0.57 -11.07 -1.47
N THR A 199 0.82 -9.92 -2.11
CA THR A 199 2.13 -9.23 -2.03
C THR A 199 2.47 -8.97 -0.54
N PRO A 200 3.65 -9.35 -0.04
CA PRO A 200 4.00 -9.16 1.36
C PRO A 200 4.18 -7.68 1.70
N ASP A 201 4.07 -7.35 2.99
CA ASP A 201 4.40 -6.03 3.55
C ASP A 201 3.72 -4.83 2.89
N ARG A 202 2.53 -5.05 2.29
CA ARG A 202 1.70 -3.96 1.77
C ARG A 202 1.32 -3.02 2.89
N ARG A 203 1.41 -1.72 2.62
CA ARG A 203 0.99 -0.66 3.54
C ARG A 203 0.16 0.36 2.79
N LEU A 204 -0.83 0.91 3.47
CA LEU A 204 -1.60 2.03 2.97
C LEU A 204 -0.96 3.33 3.50
N VAL A 205 -0.51 4.20 2.61
CA VAL A 205 0.03 5.53 2.96
C VAL A 205 -1.04 6.56 2.64
N CYS A 206 -1.42 7.35 3.64
CA CYS A 206 -2.51 8.30 3.54
C CYS A 206 -2.03 9.75 3.66
N SER A 207 -2.69 10.62 2.91
CA SER A 207 -2.53 12.07 2.99
C SER A 207 -3.11 12.62 4.29
N THR A 208 -2.72 13.85 4.63
CA THR A 208 -3.39 14.60 5.71
C THR A 208 -4.88 14.76 5.38
N PRO A 209 -5.80 14.45 6.31
CA PRO A 209 -7.23 14.60 6.04
C PRO A 209 -7.62 16.03 5.70
N ALA A 210 -8.61 16.17 4.81
CA ALA A 210 -9.28 17.43 4.50
C ALA A 210 -10.76 17.37 4.91
N ASP A 211 -11.38 18.54 5.08
CA ASP A 211 -12.81 18.63 5.30
C ASP A 211 -13.59 18.05 4.12
N LEU A 212 -14.64 17.29 4.41
CA LEU A 212 -15.55 16.78 3.42
C LEU A 212 -16.50 17.91 2.96
N PRO A 213 -16.66 18.13 1.64
CA PRO A 213 -17.61 19.12 1.14
C PRO A 213 -19.05 18.81 1.59
N PRO A 214 -19.87 19.83 1.91
CA PRO A 214 -21.19 19.64 2.51
C PRO A 214 -22.19 18.84 1.66
N ASP A 215 -22.01 18.80 0.34
CA ASP A 215 -22.88 18.06 -0.59
C ASP A 215 -22.26 16.73 -1.04
N ALA A 216 -21.12 16.31 -0.45
CA ALA A 216 -20.37 15.16 -0.92
C ALA A 216 -21.11 13.83 -0.74
N LEU A 217 -21.88 13.65 0.33
CA LEU A 217 -22.63 12.40 0.60
C LEU A 217 -24.03 12.38 -0.05
N GLY A 218 -24.45 13.50 -0.64
CA GLY A 218 -25.83 13.72 -1.07
C GLY A 218 -26.75 14.11 0.09
N ALA A 219 -27.89 14.73 -0.21
CA ALA A 219 -28.92 14.93 0.80
C ALA A 219 -29.50 13.56 1.17
N GLY A 220 -29.37 13.17 2.44
CA GLY A 220 -30.02 11.97 2.98
C GLY A 220 -31.46 11.90 2.48
N SER A 221 -31.75 10.87 1.69
CA SER A 221 -33.06 10.65 1.08
C SER A 221 -33.97 9.91 2.05
#